data_AF-A0A372GJE0-F1
#
_entry.id   AF-A0A372GJE0-F1
#
_cell.length_a   1.000
_cell.length_b   1.000
_cell.length_c   1.000
_cell.angle_alpha   90.00
_cell.angle_beta   90.00
_cell.angle_gamma   90.00
#
_symmetry.space_group_name_H-M   'P 1'
#
loop_
_entity.id
_entity.type
_entity.pdbx_description
1 polymer ?
#
loop_
_entity_poly.entity_id
_entity_poly.type
_entity_poly.pdbx_seq_one_letter_code
_entity_poly.pdbx_strand_id
1 'polypeptide(L)'
;MSSTVGIYLAAAKDASAVSHRIAMALRAPGYFYREHGYTYTISLTPLLHGSGVATLYLSDNDWDEDEPYLCAAFQAYNYELTIELGNVPASLRGEILERLGRLIFDHLMKLGCPLAFGDDTNIVADYLPGRGVREFPADTSWDKRDRDTWYEPALHSPDAELSPSHDRPTPPSGSMSVFETDGLIQIVPRVRDTTDRSHAVAPVASMRGSVDPLVFGRTLAEALSSSGQVDLVEGVDPWSWVTGTSRLNVEQFSRSAVSVDLELTGQSLIAIPRVPYLGSTTSIAQGTSVDELAVNDSRSWDDQAIGETILNLINSVRLGS
;
A
#
# COMPACT_ATOMS: atom_id res chain seq x y z
N MET A 1 8.47 23.56 15.38
CA MET A 1 8.23 22.15 15.68
C MET A 1 7.13 21.67 14.76
N SER A 2 7.40 20.66 13.94
CA SER A 2 6.36 20.01 13.14
C SER A 2 5.57 19.16 14.13
N SER A 3 4.29 19.47 14.34
CA SER A 3 3.41 18.56 15.08
C SER A 3 3.17 17.38 14.15
N THR A 4 3.58 16.19 14.57
CA THR A 4 3.27 14.95 13.88
C THR A 4 2.19 14.21 14.65
N VAL A 5 1.34 13.52 13.89
CA VAL A 5 0.31 12.65 14.42
C VAL A 5 0.62 11.27 13.86
N GLY A 6 0.75 10.30 14.75
CA GLY A 6 1.15 8.93 14.46
C GLY A 6 -0.01 7.96 14.68
N ILE A 7 -0.19 7.05 13.73
CA ILE A 7 -1.07 5.88 13.89
C ILE A 7 -0.21 4.64 13.86
N TYR A 8 -0.25 3.87 14.94
CA TYR A 8 0.58 2.69 15.14
C TYR A 8 -0.23 1.43 14.84
N LEU A 9 0.37 0.47 14.12
CA LEU A 9 -0.30 -0.75 13.68
C LEU A 9 0.40 -2.01 14.19
N ALA A 10 -0.35 -2.86 14.91
CA ALA A 10 0.11 -4.18 15.32
C ALA A 10 -0.29 -5.19 14.24
N ALA A 11 0.50 -5.24 13.17
CA ALA A 11 0.31 -6.13 12.04
C ALA A 11 1.52 -7.04 11.82
N ALA A 12 1.36 -8.11 11.03
CA ALA A 12 2.45 -9.01 10.68
C ALA A 12 3.62 -8.25 10.02
N LYS A 13 4.85 -8.75 10.20
CA LYS A 13 6.09 -8.17 9.63
C LYS A 13 6.20 -8.38 8.09
N ASP A 14 5.18 -7.97 7.35
CA ASP A 14 5.14 -7.86 5.91
C ASP A 14 4.63 -6.47 5.48
N ALA A 15 5.55 -5.53 5.32
CA ALA A 15 5.24 -4.14 5.02
C ALA A 15 4.51 -3.97 3.67
N SER A 16 4.78 -4.83 2.68
CA SER A 16 4.08 -4.81 1.38
C SER A 16 2.60 -5.14 1.55
N ALA A 17 2.28 -6.20 2.31
CA ALA A 17 0.90 -6.59 2.58
C ALA A 17 0.16 -5.53 3.41
N VAL A 18 0.79 -5.03 4.47
CA VAL A 18 0.23 -3.96 5.30
C VAL A 18 -0.04 -2.72 4.46
N SER A 19 0.92 -2.32 3.64
CA SER A 19 0.81 -1.13 2.79
C SER A 19 -0.32 -1.23 1.78
N HIS A 20 -0.47 -2.36 1.10
CA HIS A 20 -1.57 -2.57 0.16
C HIS A 20 -2.93 -2.48 0.86
N ARG A 21 -3.06 -3.13 2.03
CA ARG A 21 -4.30 -3.10 2.82
C ARG A 21 -4.62 -1.70 3.35
N ILE A 22 -3.62 -0.92 3.75
CA ILE A 22 -3.79 0.50 4.11
C ILE A 22 -4.31 1.28 2.90
N ALA A 23 -3.71 1.12 1.72
CA ALA A 23 -4.16 1.82 0.52
C ALA A 23 -5.63 1.49 0.18
N MET A 24 -6.03 0.22 0.32
CA MET A 24 -7.42 -0.22 0.18
C MET A 24 -8.34 0.42 1.23
N ALA A 25 -7.97 0.38 2.51
CA ALA A 25 -8.79 0.91 3.61
C ALA A 25 -9.01 2.42 3.51
N LEU A 26 -7.99 3.15 3.05
CA LEU A 26 -8.02 4.60 2.84
C LEU A 26 -8.55 5.01 1.47
N ARG A 27 -8.82 4.04 0.58
CA ARG A 27 -9.26 4.27 -0.81
C ARG A 27 -8.28 5.20 -1.54
N ALA A 28 -6.99 4.99 -1.32
CA ALA A 28 -5.95 5.75 -1.99
C ALA A 28 -5.94 5.40 -3.49
N PRO A 29 -5.75 6.38 -4.39
CA PRO A 29 -5.62 6.09 -5.82
C PRO A 29 -4.38 5.26 -6.13
N GLY A 30 -3.34 5.38 -5.29
CA GLY A 30 -2.14 4.57 -5.34
C GLY A 30 -1.20 4.89 -4.18
N TYR A 31 -0.09 4.17 -4.14
CA TYR A 31 0.96 4.28 -3.13
C TYR A 31 2.33 4.03 -3.75
N PHE A 32 3.38 4.53 -3.11
CA PHE A 32 4.75 4.49 -3.63
C PHE A 32 5.68 3.78 -2.63
N TYR A 33 6.37 2.73 -3.08
CA TYR A 33 7.41 2.07 -2.30
C TYR A 33 8.70 2.91 -2.26
N ARG A 34 9.30 3.04 -1.09
CA ARG A 34 10.57 3.70 -0.81
C ARG A 34 11.49 2.76 -0.05
N GLU A 35 12.77 3.10 -0.01
CA GLU A 35 13.81 2.31 0.69
C GLU A 35 13.47 2.01 2.16
N HIS A 36 12.77 2.92 2.84
CA HIS A 36 12.43 2.80 4.26
C HIS A 36 10.93 2.79 4.54
N GLY A 37 10.10 2.43 3.55
CA GLY A 37 8.64 2.35 3.76
C GLY A 37 7.79 2.69 2.55
N TYR A 38 6.60 3.23 2.80
CA TYR A 38 5.61 3.52 1.77
C TYR A 38 5.02 4.91 1.92
N THR A 39 4.66 5.52 0.80
CA THR A 39 3.99 6.82 0.77
C THR A 39 2.65 6.74 0.08
N TYR A 40 1.64 7.38 0.67
CA TYR A 40 0.30 7.51 0.12
C TYR A 40 -0.02 8.97 -0.07
N THR A 41 -0.75 9.30 -1.13
CA THR A 41 -1.34 10.63 -1.27
C THR A 41 -2.84 10.47 -1.33
N ILE A 42 -3.53 11.01 -0.31
CA ILE A 42 -4.99 10.95 -0.24
C ILE A 42 -5.58 12.35 -0.43
N SER A 43 -6.72 12.39 -1.12
CA SER A 43 -7.52 13.60 -1.23
C SER A 43 -8.20 13.88 0.10
N LEU A 44 -8.09 15.12 0.57
CA LEU A 44 -8.80 15.56 1.77
C LEU A 44 -10.24 15.99 1.47
N THR A 45 -10.60 16.17 0.20
CA THR A 45 -11.94 16.62 -0.18
C THR A 45 -13.06 15.69 0.30
N PRO A 46 -12.97 14.35 0.13
CA PRO A 46 -13.97 13.43 0.66
C PRO A 46 -13.99 13.39 2.19
N LEU A 47 -12.89 13.79 2.83
CA LEU A 47 -12.63 13.58 4.25
C LEU A 47 -12.97 14.82 5.10
N LEU A 48 -12.77 16.02 4.57
CA LEU A 48 -12.85 17.29 5.30
C LEU A 48 -13.71 18.36 4.62
N HIS A 49 -14.41 18.02 3.52
CA HIS A 49 -15.24 18.96 2.74
C HIS A 49 -14.48 20.22 2.27
N GLY A 50 -13.18 20.11 2.00
CA GLY A 50 -12.31 21.20 1.56
C GLY A 50 -11.19 20.73 0.64
N SER A 51 -10.61 21.64 -0.15
CA SER A 51 -9.49 21.31 -1.05
C SER A 51 -8.21 21.05 -0.25
N GLY A 52 -7.56 19.91 -0.50
CA GLY A 52 -6.26 19.60 0.09
C GLY A 52 -5.82 18.19 -0.18
N VAL A 53 -4.53 17.93 0.07
CA VAL A 53 -3.95 16.59 0.01
C VAL A 53 -3.17 16.33 1.30
N ALA A 54 -3.25 15.11 1.79
CA ALA A 54 -2.35 14.62 2.83
C ALA A 54 -1.43 13.57 2.25
N THR A 55 -0.16 13.67 2.65
CA THR A 55 0.83 12.65 2.40
C THR A 55 0.94 11.82 3.66
N LEU A 56 0.84 10.51 3.52
CA LEU A 56 1.00 9.57 4.61
C LEU A 56 2.28 8.78 4.38
N TYR A 57 3.01 8.51 5.45
CA TYR A 57 4.25 7.75 5.40
C TYR A 57 4.14 6.57 6.35
N LEU A 58 4.21 5.34 5.80
CA LEU A 58 4.29 4.12 6.58
C LEU A 58 5.76 3.71 6.71
N SER A 59 6.24 3.52 7.92
CA SER A 59 7.55 2.95 8.22
C SER A 59 7.45 1.82 9.23
N ASP A 60 8.51 1.02 9.32
CA ASP A 60 8.73 0.18 10.48
C ASP A 60 8.84 1.08 11.72
N ASN A 61 8.29 0.60 12.82
CA ASN A 61 8.32 1.30 14.10
C ASN A 61 9.62 0.91 14.81
N ASP A 62 10.67 1.70 14.59
CA ASP A 62 12.02 1.49 15.11
C ASP A 62 12.17 2.16 16.49
N TRP A 63 11.47 1.62 17.48
CA TRP A 63 11.76 1.99 18.86
C TRP A 63 13.18 1.59 19.20
N ASP A 64 13.97 2.57 19.65
CA ASP A 64 15.39 2.41 19.98
C ASP A 64 15.57 1.28 21.00
N GLU A 65 16.04 0.12 20.51
CA GLU A 65 16.34 -1.06 21.34
C GLU A 65 17.45 -0.75 22.37
N ASP A 66 18.20 0.33 22.14
CA ASP A 66 19.32 0.79 22.96
C ASP A 66 18.90 1.42 24.30
N GLU A 67 17.61 1.72 24.51
CA GLU A 67 17.07 2.21 25.78
C GLU A 67 15.97 1.27 26.36
N PRO A 68 16.32 0.03 26.77
CA PRO A 68 15.36 -0.98 27.22
C PRO A 68 14.60 -0.61 28.51
N TYR A 69 14.99 0.47 29.18
CA TYR A 69 14.28 1.01 30.35
C TYR A 69 13.16 2.00 29.97
N LEU A 70 13.09 2.43 28.70
CA LEU A 70 12.05 3.29 28.13
C LEU A 70 11.14 2.49 27.17
N CYS A 71 10.38 1.54 27.71
CA CYS A 71 9.39 0.82 26.89
C CYS A 71 8.22 1.75 26.49
N ALA A 72 8.15 2.33 25.30
CA ALA A 72 7.00 3.17 24.96
C ALA A 72 5.68 2.36 24.85
N ALA A 73 4.55 3.03 25.03
CA ALA A 73 3.21 2.46 24.80
C ALA A 73 3.04 1.80 23.41
N PHE A 74 3.80 2.27 22.41
CA PHE A 74 3.71 1.80 21.04
C PHE A 74 4.70 0.69 20.67
N GLN A 75 5.50 0.19 21.62
CA GLN A 75 6.53 -0.83 21.38
C GLN A 75 6.00 -2.12 20.73
N ALA A 76 4.76 -2.51 21.04
CA ALA A 76 4.13 -3.72 20.49
C ALA A 76 3.64 -3.58 19.04
N TYR A 77 3.70 -2.37 18.48
CA TYR A 77 3.22 -2.08 17.14
C TYR A 77 4.42 -2.15 16.19
N ASN A 78 4.29 -2.89 15.09
CA ASN A 78 5.42 -3.07 14.17
C ASN A 78 5.57 -1.92 13.18
N TYR A 79 4.54 -1.10 13.00
CA TYR A 79 4.53 -0.01 12.03
C TYR A 79 3.98 1.29 12.61
N GLU A 80 4.49 2.38 12.07
CA GLU A 80 3.99 3.74 12.27
C GLU A 80 3.52 4.33 10.93
N LEU A 81 2.34 4.94 10.93
CA LEU A 81 1.81 5.74 9.84
C LEU A 81 1.78 7.21 10.27
N THR A 82 2.71 8.01 9.73
CA THR A 82 2.82 9.44 9.98
C THR A 82 2.07 10.25 8.94
N ILE A 83 1.53 11.40 9.36
CA ILE A 83 0.72 12.29 8.52
C ILE A 83 1.44 13.61 8.27
N GLU A 84 1.64 13.95 6.99
CA GLU A 84 2.16 15.25 6.55
C GLU A 84 1.10 16.03 5.74
N LEU A 85 0.78 17.24 6.20
CA LEU A 85 -0.13 18.16 5.50
C LEU A 85 0.61 19.05 4.50
N GLY A 86 0.14 19.06 3.25
CA GLY A 86 0.56 20.00 2.21
C GLY A 86 -0.49 21.10 1.99
N ASN A 87 -0.05 22.32 1.64
CA ASN A 87 -0.92 23.45 1.28
C ASN A 87 -1.95 23.89 2.36
N VAL A 88 -1.65 23.66 3.64
CA VAL A 88 -2.49 24.07 4.78
C VAL A 88 -1.84 25.24 5.56
N PRO A 89 -2.57 26.34 5.87
CA PRO A 89 -2.05 27.45 6.67
C PRO A 89 -1.57 27.01 8.05
N ALA A 90 -0.41 27.53 8.50
CA ALA A 90 0.23 27.12 9.76
C ALA A 90 -0.70 27.20 10.99
N SER A 91 -1.56 28.22 11.06
CA SER A 91 -2.50 28.43 12.17
C SER A 91 -3.60 27.37 12.30
N LEU A 92 -3.85 26.57 11.24
CA LEU A 92 -4.87 25.52 11.22
C LEU A 92 -4.27 24.10 11.24
N ARG A 93 -2.94 23.96 11.18
CA ARG A 93 -2.30 22.66 10.99
C ARG A 93 -2.58 21.69 12.13
N GLY A 94 -2.52 22.13 13.39
CA GLY A 94 -2.74 21.27 14.55
C GLY A 94 -4.16 20.67 14.56
N GLU A 95 -5.19 21.52 14.46
CA GLU A 95 -6.59 21.07 14.42
C GLU A 95 -6.85 20.12 13.23
N ILE A 96 -6.32 20.44 12.04
CA ILE A 96 -6.51 19.61 10.86
C ILE A 96 -5.78 18.27 11.00
N LEU A 97 -4.57 18.26 11.56
CA LEU A 97 -3.80 17.03 11.80
C LEU A 97 -4.53 16.09 12.75
N GLU A 98 -5.04 16.59 13.87
CA GLU A 98 -5.75 15.77 14.85
C GLU A 98 -7.04 15.18 14.25
N ARG A 99 -7.84 16.01 13.57
CA ARG A 99 -9.08 15.57 12.90
C ARG A 99 -8.80 14.55 11.80
N LEU A 100 -7.76 14.78 11.00
CA LEU A 100 -7.36 13.87 9.95
C LEU A 100 -6.81 12.57 10.52
N GLY A 101 -5.99 12.64 11.57
CA GLY A 101 -5.45 11.48 12.25
C GLY A 101 -6.55 10.60 12.84
N ARG A 102 -7.54 11.21 13.50
CA ARG A 102 -8.72 10.48 13.97
C ARG A 102 -9.46 9.80 12.83
N LEU A 103 -9.71 10.52 11.73
CA LEU A 103 -10.44 9.98 10.60
C LEU A 103 -9.70 8.80 9.94
N ILE A 104 -8.38 8.91 9.78
CA ILE A 104 -7.54 7.84 9.22
C ILE A 104 -7.55 6.64 10.18
N PHE A 105 -7.38 6.87 11.48
CA PHE A 105 -7.47 5.81 12.50
C PHE A 105 -8.80 5.05 12.38
N ASP A 106 -9.93 5.77 12.26
CA ASP A 106 -11.25 5.16 12.12
C ASP A 106 -11.37 4.33 10.83
N HIS A 107 -10.77 4.77 9.73
CA HIS A 107 -10.74 3.99 8.48
C HIS A 107 -9.88 2.73 8.59
N LEU A 108 -8.74 2.84 9.26
CA LEU A 108 -7.80 1.74 9.44
C LEU A 108 -8.33 0.66 10.38
N MET A 109 -9.31 0.94 11.24
CA MET A 109 -9.96 -0.11 12.06
C MET A 109 -10.53 -1.26 11.21
N LYS A 110 -10.88 -1.00 9.94
CA LYS A 110 -11.35 -2.02 8.99
C LYS A 110 -10.29 -3.09 8.69
N LEU A 111 -9.02 -2.82 8.98
CA LEU A 111 -7.95 -3.82 8.88
C LEU A 111 -8.11 -4.95 9.90
N GLY A 112 -8.91 -4.75 10.96
CA GLY A 112 -9.16 -5.78 11.97
C GLY A 112 -7.91 -6.16 12.76
N CYS A 113 -6.92 -5.25 12.84
CA CYS A 113 -5.74 -5.40 13.68
C CYS A 113 -5.75 -4.34 14.79
N PRO A 114 -5.03 -4.55 15.90
CA PRO A 114 -4.91 -3.54 16.93
C PRO A 114 -4.23 -2.28 16.39
N LEU A 115 -4.76 -1.12 16.78
CA LEU A 115 -4.25 0.20 16.38
C LEU A 115 -4.10 1.09 17.61
N ALA A 116 -3.16 2.03 17.56
CA ALA A 116 -3.10 3.14 18.49
C ALA A 116 -2.90 4.45 17.76
N PHE A 117 -3.36 5.54 18.36
CA PHE A 117 -3.38 6.87 17.79
C PHE A 117 -2.89 7.87 18.83
N GLY A 118 -1.93 8.70 18.44
CA GLY A 118 -1.35 9.69 19.34
C GLY A 118 -0.63 10.81 18.59
N ASP A 119 -0.20 11.80 19.38
CA ASP A 119 0.75 12.83 18.96
C ASP A 119 2.15 12.55 19.51
N ASP A 120 3.08 13.48 19.33
CA ASP A 120 4.48 13.39 19.77
C ASP A 120 4.66 13.16 21.30
N THR A 121 3.59 13.28 22.10
CA THR A 121 3.65 13.23 23.57
C THR A 121 2.55 12.40 24.21
N ASN A 122 1.37 12.33 23.60
CA ASN A 122 0.16 11.81 24.19
C ASN A 122 -0.47 10.71 23.33
N ILE A 123 -1.01 9.71 24.02
CA ILE A 123 -1.92 8.74 23.43
C ILE A 123 -3.32 9.34 23.46
N VAL A 124 -4.01 9.29 22.33
CA VAL A 124 -5.38 9.78 22.20
C VAL A 124 -6.38 8.63 22.23
N ALA A 125 -6.15 7.58 21.45
CA ALA A 125 -7.06 6.44 21.37
C ALA A 125 -6.35 5.12 21.05
N ASP A 126 -6.97 4.00 21.39
CA ASP A 126 -6.60 2.69 20.89
C ASP A 126 -7.81 1.90 20.39
N TYR A 127 -7.56 0.99 19.46
CA TYR A 127 -8.54 0.06 18.91
C TYR A 127 -8.03 -1.36 19.09
N LEU A 128 -8.90 -2.21 19.61
CA LEU A 128 -8.67 -3.64 19.67
C LEU A 128 -9.87 -4.37 19.04
N PRO A 129 -9.65 -5.28 18.07
CA PRO A 129 -10.71 -6.10 17.50
C PRO A 129 -11.54 -6.79 18.59
N GLY A 130 -12.86 -6.70 18.51
CA GLY A 130 -13.80 -7.25 19.50
C GLY A 130 -14.07 -6.35 20.71
N ARG A 131 -13.12 -5.51 21.15
CA ARG A 131 -13.33 -4.51 22.22
C ARG A 131 -13.83 -3.17 21.67
N GLY A 132 -13.42 -2.80 20.46
CA GLY A 132 -13.71 -1.50 19.86
C GLY A 132 -12.70 -0.42 20.26
N VAL A 133 -13.11 0.84 20.12
CA VAL A 133 -12.26 2.00 20.43
C VAL A 133 -12.36 2.37 21.90
N ARG A 134 -11.23 2.67 22.52
CA ARG A 134 -11.17 3.38 23.80
C ARG A 134 -10.42 4.69 23.61
N GLU A 135 -11.04 5.75 24.11
CA GLU A 135 -10.46 7.09 24.19
C GLU A 135 -9.70 7.23 25.52
N PHE A 136 -8.54 7.86 25.48
CA PHE A 136 -7.77 8.22 26.67
C PHE A 136 -8.11 9.65 27.12
N PRO A 137 -8.00 9.96 28.43
CA PRO A 137 -8.06 11.33 28.90
C PRO A 137 -7.02 12.21 28.19
N ALA A 138 -7.33 13.49 28.00
CA ALA A 138 -6.36 14.47 27.53
C ALA A 138 -5.08 14.42 28.37
N ASP A 139 -3.94 14.72 27.74
CA ASP A 139 -2.60 14.71 28.34
C ASP A 139 -2.15 13.33 28.86
N THR A 140 -2.75 12.24 28.37
CA THR A 140 -2.28 10.89 28.69
C THR A 140 -0.98 10.60 27.94
N SER A 141 0.13 10.89 28.61
CA SER A 141 1.46 10.64 28.05
C SER A 141 1.68 9.16 27.73
N TRP A 142 2.32 8.90 26.58
CA TRP A 142 2.78 7.57 26.18
C TRP A 142 3.82 6.93 27.12
N ASP A 143 4.45 7.74 27.97
CA ASP A 143 5.47 7.31 28.95
C ASP A 143 4.89 7.09 30.34
N LYS A 144 3.58 7.27 30.52
CA LYS A 144 2.95 7.17 31.84
C LYS A 144 3.20 5.79 32.47
N ARG A 145 3.40 5.79 33.78
CA ARG A 145 3.58 4.57 34.60
C ARG A 145 2.31 3.71 34.56
N ASP A 146 2.49 2.40 34.68
CA ASP A 146 1.43 1.36 34.67
C ASP A 146 0.66 1.24 33.32
N ARG A 147 1.26 1.72 32.22
CA ARG A 147 0.69 1.64 30.86
C ARG A 147 0.51 0.22 30.33
N ASP A 148 1.28 -0.73 30.83
CA ASP A 148 1.15 -2.17 30.57
C ASP A 148 -0.24 -2.71 30.95
N THR A 149 -0.91 -2.06 31.91
CA THR A 149 -2.30 -2.39 32.28
C THR A 149 -3.33 -1.82 31.31
N TRP A 150 -2.94 -0.88 30.45
CA TRP A 150 -3.86 -0.25 29.51
C TRP A 150 -4.02 -1.09 28.27
N TYR A 151 -2.94 -1.67 27.76
CA TYR A 151 -2.95 -2.41 26.52
C TYR A 151 -3.36 -3.87 26.74
N GLU A 152 -3.79 -4.53 25.67
CA GLU A 152 -4.08 -5.95 25.71
C GLU A 152 -2.79 -6.71 26.10
N PRO A 153 -2.75 -7.45 27.23
CA PRO A 153 -1.53 -8.10 27.69
C PRO A 153 -0.91 -9.03 26.65
N ALA A 154 -1.73 -9.61 25.76
CA ALA A 154 -1.27 -10.43 24.65
C ALA A 154 -0.41 -9.68 23.62
N LEU A 155 -0.47 -8.34 23.55
CA LEU A 155 0.38 -7.52 22.67
C LEU A 155 1.74 -7.20 23.30
N HIS A 156 1.83 -7.22 24.63
CA HIS A 156 3.04 -6.84 25.39
C HIS A 156 3.72 -8.02 26.09
N SER A 157 3.16 -9.22 25.96
CA SER A 157 3.81 -10.45 26.42
C SER A 157 5.09 -10.70 25.61
N PRO A 158 6.19 -11.17 26.23
CA PRO A 158 7.36 -11.63 25.48
C PRO A 158 7.04 -12.80 24.53
N ASP A 159 5.94 -13.51 24.78
CA ASP A 159 5.39 -14.59 23.94
C ASP A 159 4.27 -14.11 23.01
N ALA A 160 4.09 -12.79 22.83
CA ALA A 160 3.08 -12.24 21.93
C ALA A 160 3.33 -12.76 20.51
N GLU A 161 2.52 -13.72 20.05
CA GLU A 161 2.50 -14.18 18.66
C GLU A 161 1.95 -13.07 17.77
N LEU A 162 2.77 -12.05 17.49
CA LEU A 162 2.44 -10.94 16.59
C LEU A 162 2.62 -11.32 15.11
N SER A 163 2.64 -12.60 14.76
CA SER A 163 2.82 -13.04 13.37
C SER A 163 2.05 -14.33 13.10
N PRO A 164 1.04 -14.31 12.22
CA PRO A 164 0.75 -15.50 11.43
C PRO A 164 2.03 -15.86 10.64
N SER A 165 2.23 -17.16 10.44
CA SER A 165 3.37 -17.80 9.80
C SER A 165 3.87 -17.10 8.53
N HIS A 166 5.19 -17.17 8.30
CA HIS A 166 5.84 -16.87 7.01
C HIS A 166 5.22 -17.62 5.81
N ASP A 167 4.46 -18.68 6.06
CA ASP A 167 3.69 -19.40 5.04
C ASP A 167 2.45 -18.60 4.65
N ARG A 168 2.63 -17.72 3.67
CA ARG A 168 1.54 -17.05 2.98
C ARG A 168 0.82 -18.06 2.07
N PRO A 169 -0.52 -18.11 2.07
CA PRO A 169 -1.25 -18.83 1.04
C PRO A 169 -1.07 -18.15 -0.33
N THR A 170 -0.83 -18.97 -1.36
CA THR A 170 -0.84 -18.56 -2.78
C THR A 170 -2.00 -17.60 -3.05
N PRO A 171 -1.80 -16.47 -3.77
CA PRO A 171 -2.90 -15.63 -4.19
C PRO A 171 -3.96 -16.48 -4.91
N PRO A 172 -5.26 -16.37 -4.57
CA PRO A 172 -6.24 -17.33 -5.04
C PRO A 172 -6.49 -17.24 -6.55
N SER A 173 -6.61 -16.01 -7.05
CA SER A 173 -6.75 -15.66 -8.47
C SER A 173 -6.72 -14.13 -8.60
N GLY A 174 -6.48 -13.64 -9.82
CA GLY A 174 -6.50 -12.21 -10.09
C GLY A 174 -5.98 -11.85 -11.47
N SER A 175 -6.13 -10.59 -11.85
CA SER A 175 -5.54 -10.07 -13.07
C SER A 175 -5.02 -8.65 -12.86
N MET A 176 -3.94 -8.30 -13.55
CA MET A 176 -3.37 -6.96 -13.49
C MET A 176 -2.57 -6.65 -14.76
N SER A 177 -2.17 -5.40 -14.90
CA SER A 177 -1.15 -4.98 -15.85
C SER A 177 -0.03 -4.28 -15.09
N VAL A 178 1.21 -4.70 -15.35
CA VAL A 178 2.40 -4.02 -14.83
C VAL A 178 2.96 -3.16 -15.95
N PHE A 179 3.08 -1.86 -15.72
CA PHE A 179 3.69 -0.91 -16.66
C PHE A 179 5.08 -0.53 -16.18
N GLU A 180 6.00 -0.32 -17.11
CA GLU A 180 7.30 0.32 -16.83
C GLU A 180 7.55 1.44 -17.83
N THR A 181 7.93 2.60 -17.28
CA THR A 181 8.31 3.79 -18.04
C THR A 181 9.43 4.52 -17.32
N ASP A 182 10.58 4.71 -17.95
CA ASP A 182 11.72 5.48 -17.42
C ASP A 182 12.17 5.07 -16.00
N GLY A 183 12.17 3.78 -15.70
CA GLY A 183 12.53 3.23 -14.40
C GLY A 183 11.47 3.42 -13.32
N LEU A 184 10.23 3.79 -13.68
CA LEU A 184 9.06 3.75 -12.83
C LEU A 184 8.20 2.54 -13.19
N ILE A 185 8.02 1.63 -12.24
CA ILE A 185 7.11 0.48 -12.34
C ILE A 185 5.78 0.85 -11.68
N GLN A 186 4.67 0.54 -12.36
CA GLN A 186 3.32 0.76 -11.88
C GLN A 186 2.48 -0.50 -12.03
N ILE A 187 2.06 -1.07 -10.91
CA ILE A 187 1.20 -2.25 -10.83
C ILE A 187 -0.25 -1.78 -10.79
N VAL A 188 -1.01 -2.13 -11.83
CA VAL A 188 -2.41 -1.72 -12.01
C VAL A 188 -3.31 -2.95 -11.95
N PRO A 189 -4.00 -3.19 -10.83
CA PRO A 189 -4.97 -4.27 -10.72
C PRO A 189 -6.09 -4.14 -11.75
N ARG A 190 -6.65 -5.27 -12.18
CA ARG A 190 -7.79 -5.34 -13.10
C ARG A 190 -8.86 -6.27 -12.55
N VAL A 191 -10.08 -5.77 -12.46
CA VAL A 191 -11.25 -6.56 -12.04
C VAL A 191 -12.13 -6.84 -13.25
N ARG A 192 -12.82 -7.97 -13.24
CA ARG A 192 -13.84 -8.30 -14.23
C ARG A 192 -15.20 -7.90 -13.67
N ASP A 193 -15.96 -7.13 -14.42
CA ASP A 193 -17.33 -6.77 -14.04
C ASP A 193 -18.32 -7.94 -14.30
N THR A 194 -19.59 -7.74 -13.95
CA THR A 194 -20.66 -8.72 -14.17
C THR A 194 -20.94 -9.00 -15.65
N THR A 195 -20.37 -8.23 -16.57
CA THR A 195 -20.43 -8.41 -18.02
C THR A 195 -19.15 -9.06 -18.59
N ASP A 196 -18.28 -9.58 -17.72
CA ASP A 196 -16.97 -10.17 -18.03
C ASP A 196 -16.01 -9.20 -18.72
N ARG A 197 -16.23 -7.89 -18.57
CA ARG A 197 -15.29 -6.87 -19.05
C ARG A 197 -14.26 -6.57 -17.98
N SER A 198 -13.00 -6.76 -18.34
CA SER A 198 -11.87 -6.36 -17.50
C SER A 198 -11.68 -4.85 -17.54
N HIS A 199 -11.58 -4.22 -16.37
CA HIS A 199 -11.23 -2.81 -16.24
C HIS A 199 -10.20 -2.60 -15.13
N ALA A 200 -9.36 -1.59 -15.32
CA ALA A 200 -8.31 -1.22 -14.37
C ALA A 200 -8.89 -0.49 -13.16
N VAL A 201 -8.30 -0.71 -11.99
CA VAL A 201 -8.78 -0.18 -10.72
C VAL A 201 -7.64 0.23 -9.79
N ALA A 202 -7.95 1.08 -8.82
CA ALA A 202 -7.06 1.47 -7.73
C ALA A 202 -7.06 0.44 -6.59
N PRO A 203 -6.05 0.43 -5.69
CA PRO A 203 -4.86 1.28 -5.68
C PRO A 203 -3.77 0.81 -6.64
N VAL A 204 -3.12 1.76 -7.30
CA VAL A 204 -1.92 1.50 -8.10
C VAL A 204 -0.69 1.47 -7.20
N ALA A 205 0.08 0.38 -7.23
CA ALA A 205 1.37 0.32 -6.55
C ALA A 205 2.46 0.86 -7.47
N SER A 206 3.21 1.85 -7.01
CA SER A 206 4.30 2.48 -7.75
C SER A 206 5.64 2.21 -7.08
N MET A 207 6.68 1.91 -7.85
CA MET A 207 8.03 1.67 -7.34
C MET A 207 9.10 1.97 -8.40
N ARG A 208 10.36 2.09 -7.98
CA ARG A 208 11.49 2.24 -8.91
C ARG A 208 11.84 0.89 -9.54
N GLY A 209 12.36 0.90 -10.77
CA GLY A 209 12.82 -0.29 -11.47
C GLY A 209 13.99 -1.03 -10.80
N SER A 210 14.64 -0.40 -9.82
CA SER A 210 15.66 -1.00 -8.97
C SER A 210 15.10 -1.66 -7.70
N VAL A 211 13.78 -1.84 -7.61
CA VAL A 211 13.12 -2.49 -6.48
C VAL A 211 13.66 -3.92 -6.27
N ASP A 212 13.75 -4.33 -5.01
CA ASP A 212 14.10 -5.71 -4.67
C ASP A 212 13.02 -6.68 -5.21
N PRO A 213 13.40 -7.77 -5.89
CA PRO A 213 12.44 -8.71 -6.46
C PRO A 213 11.47 -9.32 -5.44
N LEU A 214 11.89 -9.55 -4.20
CA LEU A 214 11.03 -10.04 -3.12
C LEU A 214 9.90 -9.04 -2.84
N VAL A 215 10.27 -7.76 -2.68
CA VAL A 215 9.32 -6.68 -2.41
C VAL A 215 8.34 -6.54 -3.57
N PHE A 216 8.84 -6.58 -4.80
CA PHE A 216 8.02 -6.52 -6.00
C PHE A 216 7.05 -7.71 -6.09
N GLY A 217 7.55 -8.94 -5.94
CA GLY A 217 6.73 -10.15 -5.96
C GLY A 217 5.65 -10.16 -4.89
N ARG A 218 5.98 -9.76 -3.66
CA ARG A 218 4.99 -9.57 -2.59
C ARG A 218 3.91 -8.56 -2.97
N THR A 219 4.31 -7.44 -3.57
CA THR A 219 3.37 -6.40 -4.01
C THR A 219 2.46 -6.91 -5.12
N LEU A 220 2.99 -7.71 -6.07
CA LEU A 220 2.19 -8.36 -7.10
C LEU A 220 1.16 -9.32 -6.48
N ALA A 221 1.58 -10.12 -5.51
CA ALA A 221 0.74 -11.10 -4.85
C ALA A 221 -0.47 -10.45 -4.15
N GLU A 222 -0.25 -9.31 -3.48
CA GLU A 222 -1.32 -8.50 -2.88
C GLU A 222 -2.28 -7.92 -3.92
N ALA A 223 -1.74 -7.32 -4.98
CA ALA A 223 -2.53 -6.74 -6.06
C ALA A 223 -3.36 -7.81 -6.82
N LEU A 224 -2.84 -9.03 -7.00
CA LEU A 224 -3.63 -10.14 -7.55
C LEU A 224 -4.76 -10.51 -6.60
N SER A 225 -4.44 -10.73 -5.33
CA SER A 225 -5.41 -11.16 -4.32
C SER A 225 -6.60 -10.19 -4.21
N SER A 226 -6.34 -8.89 -4.25
CA SER A 226 -7.39 -7.86 -4.22
C SER A 226 -8.16 -7.77 -5.54
N SER A 227 -7.49 -7.93 -6.70
CA SER A 227 -8.15 -7.93 -8.01
C SER A 227 -9.14 -9.08 -8.21
N GLY A 228 -8.97 -10.20 -7.47
CA GLY A 228 -9.93 -11.31 -7.45
C GLY A 228 -11.19 -11.03 -6.60
N GLN A 229 -11.20 -9.95 -5.80
CA GLN A 229 -12.24 -9.63 -4.83
C GLN A 229 -13.02 -8.38 -5.26
N VAL A 230 -13.90 -8.53 -6.26
CA VAL A 230 -14.65 -7.44 -6.92
C VAL A 230 -15.40 -6.52 -5.94
N ASP A 231 -15.94 -7.07 -4.84
CA ASP A 231 -16.69 -6.30 -3.84
C ASP A 231 -15.83 -5.35 -2.99
N LEU A 232 -14.51 -5.57 -2.96
CA LEU A 232 -13.58 -4.82 -2.12
C LEU A 232 -12.86 -3.70 -2.89
N VAL A 233 -12.92 -3.71 -4.21
CA VAL A 233 -12.23 -2.74 -5.05
C VAL A 233 -13.19 -1.66 -5.54
N GLU A 234 -12.96 -0.42 -5.14
CA GLU A 234 -13.75 0.70 -5.65
C GLU A 234 -13.34 1.08 -7.07
N GLY A 235 -14.31 1.45 -7.91
CA GLY A 235 -14.12 1.92 -9.29
C GLY A 235 -13.50 3.32 -9.39
N VAL A 236 -12.46 3.61 -8.60
CA VAL A 236 -11.64 4.81 -8.74
C VAL A 236 -10.77 4.64 -9.97
N ASP A 237 -10.83 5.61 -10.88
CA ASP A 237 -10.03 5.62 -12.11
C ASP A 237 -8.52 5.70 -11.79
N PRO A 238 -7.74 4.62 -12.08
CA PRO A 238 -6.32 4.59 -11.76
C PRO A 238 -5.47 5.46 -12.71
N TRP A 239 -6.01 5.86 -13.88
CA TRP A 239 -5.19 6.44 -14.94
C TRP A 239 -4.68 7.84 -14.62
N SER A 240 -5.44 8.62 -13.84
CA SER A 240 -5.00 9.91 -13.32
C SER A 240 -3.74 9.77 -12.45
N TRP A 241 -3.65 8.71 -11.65
CA TRP A 241 -2.47 8.40 -10.85
C TRP A 241 -1.31 7.90 -11.71
N VAL A 242 -1.57 7.00 -12.65
CA VAL A 242 -0.55 6.42 -13.54
C VAL A 242 0.17 7.53 -14.32
N THR A 243 -0.60 8.35 -15.03
CA THR A 243 -0.09 9.47 -15.84
C THR A 243 0.46 10.61 -14.97
N GLY A 244 -0.19 10.92 -13.85
CA GLY A 244 0.28 11.96 -12.92
C GLY A 244 1.63 11.63 -12.28
N THR A 245 1.85 10.38 -11.86
CA THR A 245 3.10 9.94 -11.23
C THR A 245 4.25 9.88 -12.23
N SER A 246 3.97 9.42 -13.45
CA SER A 246 4.95 9.41 -14.55
C SER A 246 5.21 10.80 -15.14
N ARG A 247 4.35 11.79 -14.84
CA ARG A 247 4.38 13.15 -15.43
C ARG A 247 4.27 13.14 -16.96
N LEU A 248 3.56 12.16 -17.50
CA LEU A 248 3.29 12.01 -18.93
C LEU A 248 1.79 12.15 -19.17
N ASN A 249 1.40 12.68 -20.32
CA ASN A 249 0.01 12.56 -20.76
C ASN A 249 -0.27 11.13 -21.28
N VAL A 250 -1.54 10.81 -21.52
CA VAL A 250 -1.99 9.47 -21.96
C VAL A 250 -1.27 8.96 -23.21
N GLU A 251 -1.10 9.82 -24.23
CA GLU A 251 -0.46 9.46 -25.49
C GLU A 251 1.04 9.21 -25.29
N GLN A 252 1.72 10.10 -24.54
CA GLN A 252 3.13 9.97 -24.21
C GLN A 252 3.41 8.70 -23.39
N PHE A 253 2.56 8.43 -22.40
CA PHE A 253 2.66 7.22 -21.59
C PHE A 253 2.48 5.97 -22.46
N SER A 254 1.42 5.90 -23.27
CA SER A 254 1.13 4.72 -24.10
C SER A 254 2.25 4.44 -25.12
N ARG A 255 2.92 5.48 -25.62
CA ARG A 255 4.05 5.36 -26.56
C ARG A 255 5.39 5.00 -25.94
N SER A 256 5.52 5.14 -24.62
CA SER A 256 6.79 4.93 -23.92
C SER A 256 6.75 3.70 -23.02
N ALA A 257 5.59 3.37 -22.47
CA ALA A 257 5.42 2.30 -21.50
C ALA A 257 5.52 0.92 -22.17
N VAL A 258 6.42 0.08 -21.68
CA VAL A 258 6.28 -1.37 -21.86
C VAL A 258 5.31 -1.90 -20.81
N SER A 259 4.69 -3.06 -21.08
CA SER A 259 3.82 -3.67 -20.08
C SER A 259 3.85 -5.18 -20.07
N VAL A 260 3.49 -5.77 -18.95
CA VAL A 260 3.25 -7.20 -18.79
C VAL A 260 1.85 -7.38 -18.22
N ASP A 261 0.97 -8.02 -18.98
CA ASP A 261 -0.33 -8.45 -18.47
C ASP A 261 -0.16 -9.73 -17.68
N LEU A 262 -0.69 -9.76 -16.46
CA LEU A 262 -0.67 -10.92 -15.59
C LEU A 262 -2.09 -11.43 -15.36
N GLU A 263 -2.25 -12.74 -15.42
CA GLU A 263 -3.47 -13.45 -15.03
C GLU A 263 -3.08 -14.68 -14.21
N LEU A 264 -3.61 -14.77 -12.99
CA LEU A 264 -3.44 -15.91 -12.11
C LEU A 264 -4.78 -16.62 -11.96
N THR A 265 -4.83 -17.89 -12.34
CA THR A 265 -5.99 -18.76 -12.15
C THR A 265 -5.57 -20.01 -11.39
N GLY A 266 -5.96 -20.09 -10.11
CA GLY A 266 -5.49 -21.15 -9.22
C GLY A 266 -3.97 -21.04 -9.03
N GLN A 267 -3.23 -22.03 -9.51
CA GLN A 267 -1.75 -22.04 -9.46
C GLN A 267 -1.08 -21.68 -10.79
N SER A 268 -1.87 -21.37 -11.83
CA SER A 268 -1.32 -21.05 -13.15
C SER A 268 -1.24 -19.54 -13.33
N LEU A 269 -0.02 -19.02 -13.41
CA LEU A 269 0.30 -17.64 -13.78
C LEU A 269 0.61 -17.57 -15.27
N ILE A 270 -0.10 -16.70 -15.98
CA ILE A 270 0.20 -16.32 -17.35
C ILE A 270 0.71 -14.88 -17.33
N ALA A 271 1.87 -14.65 -17.93
CA ALA A 271 2.46 -13.32 -18.12
C ALA A 271 2.68 -13.04 -19.60
N ILE A 272 2.06 -11.98 -20.11
CA ILE A 272 2.10 -11.60 -21.53
C ILE A 272 2.77 -10.24 -21.65
N PRO A 273 4.05 -10.19 -22.07
CA PRO A 273 4.74 -8.94 -22.35
C PRO A 273 4.18 -8.24 -23.59
N ARG A 274 4.18 -6.92 -23.58
CA ARG A 274 3.72 -6.04 -24.66
C ARG A 274 4.68 -4.87 -24.85
N VAL A 275 4.92 -4.55 -26.12
CA VAL A 275 5.68 -3.36 -26.54
C VAL A 275 4.86 -2.08 -26.35
N PRO A 276 5.47 -0.89 -26.44
CA PRO A 276 4.73 0.36 -26.41
C PRO A 276 3.74 0.50 -27.56
N TYR A 277 2.64 1.21 -27.33
CA TYR A 277 1.62 1.46 -28.33
C TYR A 277 2.03 2.58 -29.27
N LEU A 278 2.21 2.26 -30.57
CA LEU A 278 2.69 3.22 -31.58
C LEU A 278 1.58 4.04 -32.26
N GLY A 279 0.30 3.78 -31.93
CA GLY A 279 -0.83 4.47 -32.55
C GLY A 279 -1.14 5.84 -31.94
N SER A 280 -2.29 6.39 -32.32
CA SER A 280 -2.92 7.54 -31.65
C SER A 280 -4.02 7.03 -30.73
N THR A 281 -4.10 7.58 -29.52
CA THR A 281 -5.07 7.15 -28.52
C THR A 281 -5.46 8.29 -27.59
N THR A 282 -6.71 8.24 -27.11
CA THR A 282 -7.23 9.13 -26.07
C THR A 282 -7.35 8.44 -24.70
N SER A 283 -7.09 7.13 -24.64
CA SER A 283 -7.03 6.32 -23.42
C SER A 283 -5.71 5.56 -23.33
N ILE A 284 -5.35 5.06 -22.14
CA ILE A 284 -4.15 4.24 -21.99
C ILE A 284 -4.29 3.00 -22.89
N ALA A 285 -3.32 2.80 -23.77
CA ALA A 285 -3.28 1.71 -24.73
C ALA A 285 -1.96 0.97 -24.64
N GLN A 286 -2.02 -0.35 -24.79
CA GLN A 286 -0.84 -1.22 -24.83
C GLN A 286 -0.57 -1.64 -26.29
N GLY A 287 0.69 -1.91 -26.62
CA GLY A 287 1.06 -2.42 -27.93
C GLY A 287 0.74 -3.91 -28.12
N THR A 288 1.26 -4.46 -29.21
CA THR A 288 1.12 -5.89 -29.53
C THR A 288 1.84 -6.75 -28.50
N SER A 289 1.33 -7.97 -28.27
CA SER A 289 2.01 -8.95 -27.41
C SER A 289 3.31 -9.44 -28.06
N VAL A 290 4.26 -9.83 -27.22
CA VAL A 290 5.50 -10.49 -27.61
C VAL A 290 5.40 -11.95 -27.20
N ASP A 291 4.67 -12.74 -27.99
CA ASP A 291 4.29 -14.12 -27.63
C ASP A 291 5.51 -15.03 -27.37
N GLU A 292 6.65 -14.76 -28.00
CA GLU A 292 7.92 -15.48 -27.80
C GLU A 292 8.48 -15.33 -26.38
N LEU A 293 8.11 -14.25 -25.68
CA LEU A 293 8.51 -13.97 -24.30
C LEU A 293 7.40 -14.29 -23.28
N ALA A 294 6.26 -14.82 -23.72
CA ALA A 294 5.16 -15.14 -22.82
C ALA A 294 5.57 -16.26 -21.84
N VAL A 295 5.22 -16.07 -20.56
CA VAL A 295 5.48 -17.06 -19.51
C VAL A 295 4.16 -17.70 -19.10
N ASN A 296 4.18 -19.02 -19.00
CA ASN A 296 3.12 -19.81 -18.37
C ASN A 296 3.77 -20.64 -17.26
N ASP A 297 3.56 -20.22 -16.02
CA ASP A 297 4.11 -20.84 -14.82
C ASP A 297 2.98 -21.52 -14.03
N SER A 298 3.15 -22.79 -13.70
CA SER A 298 2.19 -23.58 -12.90
C SER A 298 2.74 -23.96 -11.53
N ARG A 299 3.90 -23.40 -11.15
CA ARG A 299 4.51 -23.62 -9.84
C ARG A 299 3.71 -22.92 -8.74
N SER A 300 3.92 -23.36 -7.50
CA SER A 300 3.47 -22.61 -6.33
C SER A 300 4.06 -21.20 -6.37
N TRP A 301 3.27 -20.22 -5.96
CA TRP A 301 3.71 -18.83 -5.91
C TRP A 301 4.88 -18.67 -4.95
N ASP A 302 5.97 -18.10 -5.48
CA ASP A 302 7.16 -17.72 -4.72
C ASP A 302 7.46 -16.25 -5.05
N ASP A 303 7.39 -15.39 -4.03
CA ASP A 303 7.48 -13.94 -4.24
C ASP A 303 8.78 -13.54 -4.94
N GLN A 304 9.92 -14.10 -4.51
CA GLN A 304 11.22 -13.79 -5.09
C GLN A 304 11.28 -14.21 -6.57
N ALA A 305 10.99 -15.48 -6.85
CA ALA A 305 11.11 -16.03 -8.19
C ALA A 305 10.14 -15.38 -9.18
N ILE A 306 8.90 -15.11 -8.75
CA ILE A 306 7.93 -14.40 -9.58
C ILE A 306 8.37 -12.95 -9.81
N GLY A 307 8.81 -12.26 -8.75
CA GLY A 307 9.35 -10.90 -8.86
C GLY A 307 10.49 -10.81 -9.86
N GLU A 308 11.48 -11.69 -9.76
CA GLU A 308 12.62 -11.76 -10.69
C GLU A 308 12.16 -12.04 -12.12
N THR A 309 11.25 -12.99 -12.30
CA THR A 309 10.74 -13.37 -13.63
C THR A 309 10.08 -12.18 -14.31
N ILE A 310 9.17 -11.47 -13.61
CA ILE A 310 8.43 -10.35 -14.21
C ILE A 310 9.35 -9.15 -14.46
N LEU A 311 10.30 -8.83 -13.56
CA LEU A 311 11.28 -7.77 -13.80
C LEU A 311 12.17 -8.08 -15.02
N ASN A 312 12.58 -9.34 -15.19
CA ASN A 312 13.37 -9.76 -16.35
C ASN A 312 12.57 -9.68 -17.65
N LEU A 313 11.27 -10.01 -17.63
CA LEU A 313 10.39 -9.82 -18.79
C LEU A 313 10.29 -8.35 -19.19
N ILE A 314 10.04 -7.45 -18.24
CA ILE A 314 9.99 -6.00 -18.48
C ILE A 314 11.29 -5.52 -19.13
N ASN A 315 12.44 -5.91 -18.56
CA ASN A 315 13.75 -5.54 -19.09
C ASN A 315 13.99 -6.10 -20.51
N SER A 316 13.55 -7.33 -20.78
CA SER A 316 13.70 -7.96 -22.10
C SER A 316 12.93 -7.22 -23.18
N VAL A 317 11.69 -6.81 -22.89
CA VAL A 317 10.88 -6.02 -23.82
C VAL A 317 11.51 -4.65 -24.06
N ARG A 318 11.95 -3.99 -22.99
CA ARG A 318 12.56 -2.66 -23.06
C ARG A 318 13.86 -2.64 -23.87
N LEU A 319 14.68 -3.68 -23.78
CA LEU A 319 15.92 -3.78 -24.56
C LEU A 319 15.67 -4.17 -26.02
N GLY A 320 14.53 -4.80 -26.31
CA GLY A 320 14.12 -5.17 -27.67
C GLY A 320 13.34 -4.09 -28.42
N SER A 321 12.84 -3.07 -27.73
CA SER A 321 12.09 -1.92 -28.27
C SER A 321 12.99 -0.71 -28.55
#